data_AF-A0A6I1WNW3-F1
#
_entry.id   AF-A0A6I1WNW3-F1
#
_cell.length_a   1.000
_cell.length_b   1.000
_cell.length_c   1.000
_cell.angle_alpha   90.00
_cell.angle_beta   90.00
_cell.angle_gamma   90.00
#
_symmetry.space_group_name_H-M   'P 1'
#
loop_
_entity.id
_entity.type
_entity.pdbx_description
1 polymer ?
#
loop_
_entity_poly.entity_id
_entity_poly.type
_entity_poly.pdbx_seq_one_letter_code
_entity_poly.pdbx_strand_id
1 'polypeptide(L)'
;MARTGYFAVNSAKFSGIFNLLRGCGKLIGASLGAIGDVMAHVTEFGFCVHDYSMLPCQKHRDCLNCGEQVCVKGDEEKLARLKLQRDVIFLQLSQAEQALEEGYYGADRWTVHQQKTLERADQLISLLQSDDVENGAVVRLNSDQDFSRLKRELSATSSQPKITERARSKPAAQ
;
A
#
# COMPACT_ATOMS: atom_id res chain seq x y z
N MET A 1 -2.44 -12.97 17.74
CA MET A 1 -1.67 -11.79 17.34
C MET A 1 -1.36 -11.91 15.86
N ALA A 2 -2.08 -11.18 15.00
CA ALA A 2 -1.83 -11.19 13.56
C ALA A 2 -0.48 -10.53 13.31
N ARG A 3 0.43 -11.21 12.59
CA ARG A 3 1.67 -10.60 12.11
C ARG A 3 1.29 -9.60 11.02
N THR A 4 1.14 -8.33 11.39
CA THR A 4 0.98 -7.22 10.44
C THR A 4 2.28 -7.12 9.64
N GLY A 5 2.32 -7.73 8.46
CA GLY A 5 3.50 -7.75 7.62
C GLY A 5 3.73 -6.37 7.01
N TYR A 6 4.93 -5.83 7.09
CA TYR A 6 5.37 -4.71 6.27
C TYR A 6 6.63 -5.11 5.52
N PHE A 7 6.89 -4.46 4.38
CA PHE A 7 8.20 -4.56 3.72
C PHE A 7 8.99 -3.28 3.98
N ALA A 8 10.10 -3.39 4.71
CA ALA A 8 11.23 -2.49 4.51
C ALA A 8 12.24 -3.20 3.63
N VAL A 9 12.57 -2.55 2.53
CA VAL A 9 13.68 -2.98 1.71
C VAL A 9 14.90 -2.19 2.16
N ASN A 10 15.93 -2.90 2.62
CA ASN A 10 17.19 -2.28 3.01
C ASN A 10 17.89 -1.72 1.75
N SER A 11 18.52 -0.54 1.88
CA SER A 11 18.89 0.39 0.79
C SER A 11 19.87 -0.16 -0.25
N ALA A 12 20.43 -1.35 -0.07
CA ALA A 12 21.51 -1.88 -0.89
C ALA A 12 21.16 -2.10 -2.38
N LYS A 13 19.89 -2.32 -2.75
CA LYS A 13 19.45 -2.34 -4.16
C LYS A 13 19.01 -0.98 -4.72
N PHE A 14 18.91 0.04 -3.87
CA PHE A 14 18.58 1.43 -4.20
C PHE A 14 19.76 2.38 -3.92
N SER A 15 20.98 1.84 -3.78
CA SER A 15 22.17 2.57 -3.34
C SER A 15 22.57 3.74 -4.25
N GLY A 16 22.19 3.73 -5.54
CA GLY A 16 22.43 4.86 -6.45
C GLY A 16 21.48 6.04 -6.27
N ILE A 17 20.33 5.84 -5.59
CA ILE A 17 19.24 6.82 -5.46
C ILE A 17 19.29 7.54 -4.10
N PHE A 18 20.04 7.00 -3.14
CA PHE A 18 19.97 7.37 -1.72
C PHE A 18 20.64 8.71 -1.36
N ASN A 19 21.65 9.15 -2.11
CA ASN A 19 22.31 10.45 -1.86
C ASN A 19 21.55 11.67 -2.44
N LEU A 20 20.33 11.46 -2.93
CA LEU A 20 19.51 12.46 -3.61
C LEU A 20 18.12 12.63 -2.95
N LEU A 21 18.01 12.45 -1.62
CA LEU A 21 16.74 12.53 -0.88
C LEU A 21 16.64 13.72 0.10
N ARG A 22 17.33 14.83 -0.17
CA ARG A 22 17.10 16.11 0.52
C ARG A 22 16.50 17.12 -0.45
N GLY A 23 15.17 17.29 -0.41
CA GLY A 23 14.45 18.32 -1.15
C GLY A 23 13.29 17.78 -1.97
N CYS A 24 12.07 17.93 -1.43
CA CYS A 24 10.80 17.37 -1.88
C CYS A 24 10.27 17.90 -3.25
N GLY A 25 11.13 18.25 -4.21
CA GLY A 25 10.67 18.72 -5.53
C GLY A 25 11.62 18.54 -6.71
N LYS A 26 12.94 18.49 -6.50
CA LYS A 26 13.92 18.42 -7.61
C LYS A 26 14.39 17.01 -7.99
N LEU A 27 14.01 16.00 -7.20
CA LEU A 27 14.73 14.71 -7.18
C LEU A 27 13.95 13.58 -7.84
N ILE A 28 12.61 13.68 -7.87
CA ILE A 28 11.74 12.67 -8.51
C ILE A 28 12.00 12.64 -10.02
N GLY A 29 12.18 13.79 -10.67
CA GLY A 29 12.51 13.84 -12.10
C GLY A 29 13.86 13.21 -12.45
N ALA A 30 14.87 13.32 -11.58
CA ALA A 30 16.21 12.79 -11.85
C ALA A 30 16.34 11.29 -11.52
N SER A 31 15.61 10.78 -10.52
CA SER A 31 15.67 9.37 -10.14
C SER A 31 14.74 8.46 -10.95
N LEU A 32 13.66 9.00 -11.54
CA LEU A 32 12.72 8.19 -12.33
C LEU A 32 13.32 7.67 -13.63
N GLY A 33 14.13 8.50 -14.31
CA GLY A 33 14.79 8.08 -15.54
C GLY A 33 15.75 6.89 -15.35
N ALA A 34 16.18 6.59 -14.13
CA ALA A 34 17.00 5.42 -13.81
C ALA A 34 16.18 4.14 -13.58
N ILE A 35 14.87 4.25 -13.34
CA ILE A 35 13.95 3.13 -13.07
C ILE A 35 13.27 2.64 -14.37
N GLY A 36 13.29 3.45 -15.42
CA GLY A 36 12.71 3.16 -16.73
C GLY A 36 11.61 4.17 -17.11
N ASP A 37 10.77 3.82 -18.08
CA ASP A 37 9.63 4.63 -18.51
C ASP A 37 8.48 4.53 -17.50
N VAL A 38 8.66 5.21 -16.37
CA VAL A 38 7.74 5.20 -15.23
C VAL A 38 7.29 6.62 -14.85
N MET A 39 6.12 6.69 -14.22
CA MET A 39 5.52 7.87 -13.62
C MET A 39 5.39 7.68 -12.13
N ALA A 40 5.83 8.68 -11.38
CA ALA A 40 5.67 8.73 -9.94
C ALA A 40 4.57 9.73 -9.62
N HIS A 41 3.57 9.26 -8.89
CA HIS A 41 2.54 10.10 -8.34
C HIS A 41 2.91 10.44 -6.90
N VAL A 42 3.26 11.71 -6.68
CA VAL A 42 3.61 12.24 -5.37
C VAL A 42 2.34 12.47 -4.58
N THR A 43 2.29 11.92 -3.38
CA THR A 43 1.19 12.09 -2.46
C THR A 43 1.63 12.96 -1.28
N GLU A 44 0.67 13.37 -0.47
CA GLU A 44 0.95 14.17 0.73
C GLU A 44 1.92 13.45 1.67
N PHE A 45 1.77 12.13 1.81
CA PHE A 45 2.51 11.29 2.75
C PHE A 45 3.72 10.56 2.12
N GLY A 46 3.82 10.54 0.79
CA GLY A 46 4.89 9.82 0.10
C GLY A 46 4.70 9.80 -1.41
N PHE A 47 4.67 8.61 -2.03
CA PHE A 47 4.47 8.45 -3.46
C PHE A 47 4.03 7.02 -3.86
N CYS A 48 3.62 6.84 -5.11
CA CYS A 48 3.55 5.54 -5.80
C CYS A 48 4.20 5.64 -7.19
N VAL A 49 4.62 4.52 -7.78
CA VAL A 49 5.31 4.47 -9.08
C VAL A 49 4.60 3.46 -9.98
N HIS A 50 4.33 3.86 -11.22
CA HIS A 50 3.66 3.06 -12.25
C HIS A 50 4.32 3.23 -13.60
N ASP A 51 4.15 2.27 -14.51
CA ASP A 51 4.52 2.45 -15.92
C ASP A 51 3.40 3.12 -16.73
N TYR A 52 3.73 3.60 -17.93
CA TYR A 52 2.78 4.30 -18.81
C TYR A 52 1.69 3.40 -19.43
N SER A 53 1.80 2.08 -19.34
CA SER A 53 0.76 1.17 -19.83
C SER A 53 -0.43 1.07 -18.87
N MET A 54 -0.24 1.49 -17.61
CA MET A 54 -1.29 1.51 -16.60
C MET A 54 -2.21 2.72 -16.77
N LEU A 55 -3.49 2.54 -16.41
CA LEU A 55 -4.42 3.67 -16.29
C LEU A 55 -4.02 4.57 -15.11
N PRO A 56 -4.34 5.87 -15.16
CA PRO A 56 -4.23 6.74 -13.99
C PRO A 56 -4.90 6.12 -12.76
N CYS A 57 -4.25 6.26 -11.60
CA CYS A 57 -4.66 5.61 -10.36
C CYS A 57 -6.12 5.92 -10.00
N GLN A 58 -6.95 4.88 -9.96
CA GLN A 58 -8.37 5.01 -9.58
C GLN A 58 -8.58 5.20 -8.07
N LYS A 59 -7.50 5.09 -7.28
CA LYS A 59 -7.45 5.34 -5.83
C LYS A 59 -6.85 6.71 -5.50
N HIS A 60 -6.82 7.63 -6.46
CA HIS A 60 -6.33 8.98 -6.22
C HIS A 60 -7.11 9.62 -5.06
N ARG A 61 -6.37 10.20 -4.10
CA ARG A 61 -6.86 10.75 -2.80
C ARG A 61 -7.30 9.72 -1.75
N ASP A 62 -7.38 8.45 -2.09
CA ASP A 62 -7.55 7.34 -1.15
C ASP A 62 -6.20 6.60 -0.92
N CYS A 63 -5.10 7.35 -0.98
CA CYS A 63 -3.76 6.80 -1.01
C CYS A 63 -3.40 6.04 0.27
N LEU A 64 -3.91 6.44 1.44
CA LEU A 64 -3.68 5.69 2.69
C LEU A 64 -4.24 4.28 2.64
N ASN A 65 -5.35 4.05 1.94
CA ASN A 65 -5.93 2.72 1.72
C ASN A 65 -5.38 2.00 0.49
N CYS A 66 -4.54 2.67 -0.31
CA CYS A 66 -3.88 2.07 -1.45
C CYS A 66 -2.70 1.21 -0.99
N GLY A 67 -2.65 -0.03 -1.47
CA GLY A 67 -1.54 -0.93 -1.22
C GLY A 67 -0.22 -0.40 -1.77
N GLU A 68 -0.23 0.42 -2.81
CA GLU A 68 0.95 0.89 -3.54
C GLU A 68 1.52 2.20 -2.98
N GLN A 69 0.89 2.77 -1.95
CA GLN A 69 1.41 3.93 -1.25
C GLN A 69 2.69 3.56 -0.50
N VAL A 70 3.72 4.35 -0.76
CA VAL A 70 5.04 4.20 -0.18
C VAL A 70 5.42 5.48 0.55
N CYS A 71 6.01 5.34 1.74
CA CYS A 71 6.51 6.44 2.56
C CYS A 71 8.02 6.28 2.80
N VAL A 72 8.72 7.35 3.18
CA VAL A 72 10.16 7.32 3.45
C VAL A 72 10.39 7.66 4.92
N LYS A 73 11.07 6.78 5.65
CA LYS A 73 11.47 7.02 7.05
C LYS A 73 12.46 8.20 7.10
N GLY A 74 12.28 9.11 8.05
CA GLY A 74 13.11 10.31 8.20
C GLY A 74 12.66 11.52 7.35
N ASP A 75 11.58 11.39 6.56
CA ASP A 75 10.88 12.55 6.00
C ASP A 75 9.93 13.13 7.06
N GLU A 76 10.47 14.00 7.91
CA GLU A 76 9.74 14.60 9.04
C GLU A 76 8.56 15.47 8.60
N GLU A 77 8.66 16.12 7.44
CA GLU A 77 7.57 16.95 6.90
C GLU A 77 6.36 16.09 6.53
N LYS A 78 6.60 15.00 5.79
CA LYS A 78 5.52 14.06 5.43
C LYS A 78 4.97 13.32 6.63
N LEU A 79 5.81 12.95 7.60
CA LEU A 79 5.36 12.35 8.86
C LEU A 79 4.46 13.31 9.65
N ALA A 80 4.81 14.59 9.73
CA ALA A 80 3.98 15.60 10.39
C ALA A 80 2.62 15.74 9.70
N ARG A 81 2.58 15.79 8.37
CA ARG A 81 1.32 15.82 7.59
C ARG A 81 0.48 14.55 7.82
N LEU A 82 1.11 13.38 7.86
CA LEU A 82 0.41 12.12 8.13
C LEU A 82 -0.24 12.10 9.52
N LYS A 83 0.45 12.62 10.55
CA LYS A 83 -0.09 12.75 11.91
C LYS A 83 -1.29 13.71 11.94
N LEU A 84 -1.18 14.86 11.28
CA LEU A 84 -2.30 15.79 11.15
C LEU A 84 -3.51 15.14 10.46
N GLN A 85 -3.28 14.43 9.35
CA GLN A 85 -4.34 13.73 8.64
C GLN A 85 -4.99 12.64 9.51
N ARG A 86 -4.19 11.89 10.29
CA ARG A 86 -4.71 10.90 11.25
C ARG A 86 -5.67 11.55 12.25
N ASP A 87 -5.32 12.70 12.81
CA ASP A 87 -6.17 13.40 13.78
C ASP A 87 -7.49 13.84 13.16
N VAL A 88 -7.45 14.31 11.91
CA VAL A 88 -8.66 14.63 11.15
C VAL A 88 -9.52 13.39 10.93
N ILE A 89 -8.92 12.27 10.53
CA ILE A 89 -9.62 10.99 10.33
C ILE A 89 -10.28 10.51 11.63
N PHE A 90 -9.59 10.63 12.77
CA PHE A 90 -10.13 10.25 14.07
C PHE A 90 -11.42 11.05 14.40
N LEU A 91 -11.41 12.36 14.18
CA LEU A 91 -12.59 13.18 14.38
C LEU A 91 -13.72 12.82 13.39
N GLN A 92 -13.38 12.53 12.14
CA GLN A 92 -14.36 12.12 11.12
C GLN A 92 -14.96 10.75 11.41
N LEU A 93 -14.19 9.83 12.00
CA LEU A 93 -14.69 8.54 12.44
C LEU A 93 -15.75 8.72 13.52
N SER A 94 -15.46 9.53 14.55
CA SER A 94 -16.44 9.81 15.61
C SER A 94 -17.74 10.42 15.07
N GLN A 95 -17.65 11.31 14.08
CA GLN A 95 -18.83 11.86 13.40
C GLN A 95 -19.61 10.80 12.61
N ALA A 96 -18.91 9.90 11.92
CA ALA A 96 -19.53 8.82 11.17
C ALA A 96 -20.24 7.81 12.08
N GLU A 97 -19.63 7.49 13.23
CA GLU A 97 -20.22 6.64 14.27
C GLU A 97 -21.49 7.26 14.85
N GLN A 98 -21.46 8.55 15.18
CA GLN A 98 -22.66 9.25 15.64
C GLN A 98 -23.78 9.23 14.57
N ALA A 99 -23.45 9.52 13.31
CA ALA A 99 -24.43 9.48 12.23
C ALA A 99 -25.00 8.07 12.01
N LEU A 100 -24.21 7.02 12.27
CA LEU A 100 -24.66 5.64 12.23
C LEU A 100 -25.65 5.34 13.36
N GLU A 101 -25.37 5.80 14.58
CA GLU A 101 -26.28 5.67 15.74
C GLU A 101 -27.60 6.41 15.52
N GLU A 102 -27.55 7.59 14.90
CA GLU A 102 -28.72 8.39 14.54
C GLU A 102 -29.49 7.83 13.33
N GLY A 103 -28.98 6.76 12.70
CA GLY A 103 -29.67 6.02 11.63
C GLY A 103 -29.56 6.66 10.24
N TYR A 104 -28.57 7.52 9.99
CA TYR A 104 -28.36 8.13 8.67
C TYR A 104 -27.94 7.09 7.64
N TYR A 105 -28.64 7.08 6.50
CA TYR A 105 -28.37 6.17 5.40
C TYR A 105 -26.94 6.36 4.86
N GLY A 106 -26.17 5.26 4.80
CA GLY A 106 -24.81 5.23 4.27
C GLY A 106 -23.71 5.56 5.28
N ALA A 107 -24.05 5.93 6.52
CA ALA A 107 -23.07 6.19 7.59
C ALA A 107 -22.24 4.94 7.95
N ASP A 108 -22.80 3.75 7.74
CA ASP A 108 -22.13 2.46 7.91
C ASP A 108 -20.85 2.36 7.06
N ARG A 109 -20.94 2.72 5.77
CA ARG A 109 -19.82 2.65 4.83
C ARG A 109 -18.73 3.66 5.18
N TRP A 110 -19.12 4.86 5.61
CA TRP A 110 -18.18 5.88 6.05
C TRP A 110 -17.46 5.48 7.33
N THR A 111 -18.17 4.89 8.30
CA THR A 111 -17.59 4.38 9.54
C THR A 111 -16.55 3.31 9.24
N VAL A 112 -16.90 2.30 8.43
CA VAL A 112 -15.97 1.23 8.03
C VAL A 112 -14.74 1.79 7.29
N HIS A 113 -14.95 2.74 6.38
CA HIS A 113 -13.86 3.36 5.63
C HIS A 113 -12.91 4.15 6.54
N GLN A 114 -13.44 5.01 7.41
CA GLN A 114 -12.63 5.83 8.30
C GLN A 114 -11.89 4.99 9.33
N GLN A 115 -12.53 3.94 9.87
CA GLN A 115 -11.89 3.01 10.79
C GLN A 115 -10.66 2.34 10.16
N LYS A 116 -10.79 1.84 8.93
CA LYS A 116 -9.68 1.24 8.18
C LYS A 116 -8.58 2.26 7.87
N THR A 117 -8.97 3.47 7.50
CA THR A 117 -8.02 4.54 7.15
C THR A 117 -7.21 4.95 8.38
N LEU A 118 -7.87 5.07 9.54
CA LEU A 118 -7.24 5.40 10.81
C LEU A 118 -6.22 4.32 11.21
N GLU A 119 -6.63 3.05 11.19
CA GLU A 119 -5.76 1.91 11.52
C GLU A 119 -4.49 1.92 10.66
N ARG A 120 -4.62 2.18 9.35
CA ARG A 120 -3.49 2.22 8.44
C ARG A 120 -2.60 3.44 8.65
N ALA A 121 -3.19 4.60 8.96
CA ALA A 121 -2.41 5.78 9.31
C ALA A 121 -1.58 5.54 10.58
N ASP A 122 -2.16 4.94 11.62
CA ASP A 122 -1.46 4.59 12.85
C ASP A 122 -0.33 3.57 12.62
N GLN A 123 -0.58 2.54 11.81
CA GLN A 123 0.46 1.56 11.43
C GLN A 123 1.63 2.23 10.70
N LEU A 124 1.34 3.11 9.72
CA LEU A 124 2.39 3.85 9.01
C LEU A 124 3.17 4.76 9.96
N ILE A 125 2.49 5.53 10.81
CA ILE A 125 3.13 6.41 11.80
C ILE A 125 4.05 5.59 12.72
N SER A 126 3.57 4.46 13.23
CA SER A 126 4.34 3.57 14.09
C SER A 126 5.62 3.08 13.40
N LEU A 127 5.52 2.60 12.15
CA LEU A 127 6.69 2.18 11.37
C LEU A 127 7.66 3.33 11.07
N LEU A 128 7.11 4.52 10.75
CA LEU A 128 7.90 5.71 10.47
C LEU A 128 8.53 6.33 11.74
N GLN A 129 8.12 5.90 12.93
CA GLN A 129 8.71 6.33 14.20
C GLN A 129 9.56 5.25 14.87
N SER A 130 9.45 3.99 14.44
CA SER A 130 10.24 2.89 14.99
C SER A 130 11.73 3.10 14.76
N ASP A 131 12.51 2.81 15.81
CA ASP A 131 13.98 2.80 15.77
C ASP A 131 14.53 1.56 15.04
N ASP A 132 13.69 0.54 14.83
CA ASP A 132 14.04 -0.66 14.05
C ASP A 132 14.11 -0.39 12.53
N VAL A 133 13.65 0.79 12.10
CA VAL A 133 13.60 1.21 10.70
C VAL A 133 14.60 2.33 10.47
N GLU A 134 15.61 2.06 9.65
CA GLU A 134 16.65 3.03 9.33
C GLU A 134 16.10 4.25 8.58
N ASN A 135 16.64 5.44 8.85
CA ASN A 135 16.32 6.65 8.10
C ASN A 135 16.66 6.49 6.60
N GLY A 136 15.73 6.93 5.76
CA GLY A 136 15.74 6.73 4.31
C GLY A 136 15.15 5.39 3.86
N ALA A 137 14.80 4.48 4.77
CA ALA A 137 14.10 3.25 4.41
C ALA A 137 12.75 3.55 3.75
N VAL A 138 12.46 2.78 2.71
CA VAL A 138 11.21 2.84 1.96
C VAL A 138 10.21 1.91 2.63
N VAL A 139 9.13 2.48 3.17
CA VAL A 139 8.13 1.79 3.99
C VAL A 139 6.83 1.65 3.21
N ARG A 140 6.30 0.43 3.18
CA ARG A 140 5.00 0.11 2.59
C ARG A 140 4.24 -0.86 3.50
N LEU A 141 2.97 -0.56 3.77
CA LEU A 141 2.08 -1.51 4.43
C LEU A 141 1.66 -2.59 3.43
N ASN A 142 1.71 -3.85 3.85
CA ASN A 142 1.01 -4.87 3.08
C ASN A 142 -0.49 -4.75 3.30
N SER A 143 -1.26 -4.97 2.25
CA SER A 143 -2.70 -5.12 2.37
C SER A 143 -3.09 -6.46 1.77
N ASP A 144 -3.74 -7.28 2.58
CA ASP A 144 -4.25 -8.57 2.10
C ASP A 144 -5.36 -8.42 1.06
N GLN A 145 -5.96 -7.23 0.98
CA GLN A 145 -6.99 -6.86 0.02
C GLN A 145 -6.42 -6.25 -1.25
N ASP A 146 -5.09 -6.17 -1.40
CA ASP A 146 -4.49 -5.71 -2.65
C ASP A 146 -4.85 -6.67 -3.77
N PHE A 147 -5.51 -6.15 -4.79
CA PHE A 147 -5.94 -6.89 -5.98
C PHE A 147 -4.71 -7.32 -6.80
N SER A 148 -4.07 -8.41 -6.39
CA SER A 148 -3.01 -9.05 -7.15
C SER A 148 -3.60 -10.15 -8.03
N ARG A 149 -3.35 -10.08 -9.35
CA ARG A 149 -3.72 -11.16 -10.29
C ARG A 149 -3.15 -12.51 -9.84
N LEU A 150 -1.89 -12.50 -9.39
CA LEU A 150 -1.21 -13.67 -8.83
C LEU A 150 -1.92 -14.18 -7.58
N LYS A 151 -2.32 -13.30 -6.64
CA LYS A 151 -3.05 -13.70 -5.44
C LYS A 151 -4.41 -14.33 -5.78
N ARG A 152 -5.11 -13.77 -6.76
CA ARG A 152 -6.37 -14.34 -7.28
C ARG A 152 -6.14 -15.73 -7.90
N GLU A 153 -5.14 -15.88 -8.75
CA GLU A 153 -4.80 -17.16 -9.38
C GLU A 153 -4.39 -18.20 -8.34
N LEU A 154 -3.52 -17.84 -7.39
CA LEU A 154 -3.13 -18.73 -6.28
C LEU A 154 -4.34 -19.17 -5.45
N SER A 155 -5.26 -18.25 -5.14
CA SER A 155 -6.49 -18.59 -4.41
C SER A 155 -7.45 -19.48 -5.22
N ALA A 156 -7.51 -19.29 -6.54
CA ALA A 156 -8.29 -20.13 -7.44
C ALA A 156 -7.69 -21.54 -7.54
N THR A 157 -6.37 -21.66 -7.62
CA THR A 157 -5.66 -22.95 -7.71
C THR A 157 -5.69 -23.72 -6.39
N SER A 158 -5.58 -23.05 -5.23
CA SER A 158 -5.67 -23.71 -3.92
C SER A 158 -7.05 -24.30 -3.61
N SER A 159 -8.07 -23.86 -4.37
CA SER A 159 -9.47 -24.30 -4.23
C SER A 159 -9.83 -25.48 -5.14
N GLN A 160 -8.94 -25.88 -6.05
CA GLN A 160 -9.19 -26.96 -7.00
C GLN A 160 -8.71 -28.30 -6.40
N PRO A 161 -9.52 -29.37 -6.42
CA PRO A 161 -9.03 -30.69 -6.06
C PRO A 161 -7.91 -31.10 -7.03
N LYS A 162 -6.78 -31.58 -6.50
CA LYS A 162 -5.68 -32.13 -7.31
C LYS A 162 -6.26 -33.16 -8.26
N ILE A 163 -6.22 -32.89 -9.56
CA ILE A 163 -6.55 -33.87 -10.58
C ILE A 163 -5.52 -34.99 -10.43
N THR A 164 -5.92 -36.09 -9.80
CA THR A 164 -5.10 -37.30 -9.74
C THR A 164 -4.97 -37.83 -11.16
N GLU A 165 -3.73 -37.98 -11.59
CA GLU A 165 -3.31 -38.44 -12.91
C GLU A 165 -4.10 -39.70 -13.31
N ARG A 166 -5.09 -39.52 -14.21
CA ARG A 166 -5.88 -40.64 -14.72
C ARG A 166 -4.99 -41.46 -15.64
N ALA A 167 -4.73 -42.70 -15.22
CA ALA A 167 -3.89 -43.68 -15.88
C ALA A 167 -4.01 -43.66 -17.41
N ARG A 168 -2.86 -43.58 -18.10
CA ARG A 168 -2.74 -43.82 -19.53
C ARG A 168 -3.23 -45.25 -19.84
N SER A 169 -4.44 -45.39 -20.36
CA SER A 169 -4.85 -46.63 -21.02
C SER A 169 -4.14 -46.72 -22.37
N LYS A 170 -3.23 -47.71 -22.53
CA LYS A 170 -2.65 -48.09 -23.82
C LYS A 170 -3.77 -48.45 -24.82
N PRO A 171 -3.65 -48.11 -26.11
CA PRO A 171 -4.58 -48.59 -27.13
C PRO A 171 -4.35 -50.10 -27.38
N ALA A 172 -5.45 -50.84 -27.55
CA ALA A 172 -5.43 -52.24 -27.94
C ALA A 172 -4.92 -52.38 -29.39
N ALA A 173 -3.97 -53.28 -29.59
CA ALA A 173 -3.46 -53.65 -30.90
C ALA A 173 -4.53 -54.39 -31.72
N GLN A 174 -4.58 -54.09 -33.03
CA GLN A 174 -5.16 -54.95 -34.06
C GLN A 174 -4.07 -55.86 -34.60
#